data_AF-A0A7S3TUM9-F1
#
_entry.id   AF-A0A7S3TUM9-F1
#
_cell.length_a   1.000
_cell.length_b   1.000
_cell.length_c   1.000
_cell.angle_alpha   90.00
_cell.angle_beta   90.00
_cell.angle_gamma   90.00
#
_symmetry.space_group_name_H-M   'P 1'
#
loop_
_entity.id
_entity.type
_entity.pdbx_description
1 polymer ?
#
loop_
_entity_poly.entity_id
_entity_poly.type
_entity_poly.pdbx_seq_one_letter_code
_entity_poly.pdbx_strand_id
1 'polypeptide(L)'
;AALNRALDTEHDLGSALSAYSHARAPEARVLVEISRSFDYGGFWSFLTFIGPLILDGIFHRIAPRIFAPNTLSMLQKPELTFVNIRWRKRRDRFLQLAILAAGLGVVGKAVSTAIAVALRAATRATLPPSARPLAMALPFLAATAMAITMRRRVGSDVADVMAATASAKDNEDEPAMRDTFGGPLKA
;
A
#
# COMPACT_ATOMS: atom_id res chain seq x y z
N ALA A 1 -3.33 -32.32 -0.18
CA ALA A 1 -4.64 -32.14 -0.84
C ALA A 1 -4.56 -32.14 -2.37
N ALA A 2 -3.83 -31.22 -3.01
CA ALA A 2 -3.82 -31.13 -4.49
C ALA A 2 -3.19 -32.34 -5.21
N LEU A 3 -2.15 -32.96 -4.64
CA LEU A 3 -1.53 -34.16 -5.20
C LEU A 3 -2.48 -35.36 -5.15
N ASN A 4 -3.09 -35.62 -3.99
CA ASN A 4 -4.09 -36.68 -3.84
C ASN A 4 -5.23 -36.51 -4.85
N ARG A 5 -5.74 -35.28 -5.03
CA ARG A 5 -6.77 -35.01 -6.03
C ARG A 5 -6.33 -35.36 -7.46
N ALA A 6 -5.07 -35.11 -7.82
CA ALA A 6 -4.53 -35.48 -9.13
C ALA A 6 -4.39 -37.00 -9.29
N LEU A 7 -3.93 -37.69 -8.23
CA LEU A 7 -3.87 -39.16 -8.18
C LEU A 7 -5.25 -39.81 -8.24
N ASP A 8 -6.28 -39.17 -7.67
CA ASP A 8 -7.65 -39.67 -7.68
C ASP A 8 -8.36 -39.45 -9.04
N THR A 9 -7.89 -38.47 -9.83
CA THR A 9 -8.52 -38.08 -11.11
C THR A 9 -7.90 -38.80 -12.31
N GLU A 10 -6.58 -38.99 -12.30
CA GLU A 10 -5.84 -39.56 -13.43
C GLU A 10 -5.56 -41.05 -13.21
N HIS A 11 -5.71 -41.86 -14.25
CA HIS A 11 -5.53 -43.31 -14.17
C HIS A 11 -4.07 -43.77 -14.18
N ASP A 12 -3.15 -42.91 -14.61
CA ASP A 12 -1.72 -43.17 -14.68
C ASP A 12 -0.92 -42.16 -13.83
N LEU A 13 0.15 -42.64 -13.21
CA LEU A 13 1.00 -41.83 -12.34
C LEU A 13 1.68 -40.69 -13.13
N GLY A 14 2.10 -40.94 -14.37
CA GLY A 14 2.70 -39.91 -15.22
C GLY A 14 1.73 -38.77 -15.50
N SER A 15 0.49 -39.12 -15.87
CA SER A 15 -0.59 -38.14 -16.08
C SER A 15 -0.94 -37.37 -14.80
N ALA A 16 -1.03 -38.06 -13.65
CA ALA A 16 -1.31 -37.44 -12.36
C ALA A 16 -0.23 -36.41 -11.96
N LEU A 17 1.05 -36.75 -12.13
CA LEU A 17 2.18 -35.87 -11.84
C LEU A 17 2.23 -34.67 -12.79
N SER A 18 1.91 -34.88 -14.07
CA SER A 18 1.82 -33.80 -15.06
C SER A 18 0.68 -32.84 -14.70
N ALA A 19 -0.52 -33.35 -14.39
CA ALA A 19 -1.67 -32.55 -13.99
C ALA A 19 -1.41 -31.75 -12.70
N TYR A 20 -0.80 -32.38 -11.69
CA TYR A 20 -0.37 -31.71 -10.46
C TYR A 20 0.63 -30.58 -10.73
N SER A 21 1.66 -30.87 -11.53
CA SER A 21 2.71 -29.90 -11.86
C SER A 21 2.13 -28.71 -12.62
N HIS A 22 1.25 -28.95 -13.60
CA HIS A 22 0.55 -27.88 -14.32
C HIS A 22 -0.31 -27.01 -13.40
N ALA A 23 -1.02 -27.62 -12.45
CA ALA A 23 -1.85 -26.88 -11.50
C ALA A 23 -1.03 -26.03 -10.51
N ARG A 24 0.15 -26.51 -10.07
CA ARG A 24 0.99 -25.83 -9.06
C ARG A 24 2.06 -24.91 -9.65
N ALA A 25 2.48 -25.12 -10.90
CA ALA A 25 3.46 -24.28 -11.59
C ALA A 25 3.17 -22.76 -11.48
N PRO A 26 1.93 -22.26 -11.73
CA PRO A 26 1.67 -20.82 -11.61
C PRO A 26 1.80 -20.30 -10.17
N GLU A 27 1.44 -21.10 -9.17
CA GLU A 27 1.56 -20.72 -7.76
C GLU A 27 3.02 -20.63 -7.31
N ALA A 28 3.82 -21.65 -7.65
CA ALA A 28 5.25 -21.65 -7.37
C ALA A 28 5.95 -20.45 -8.03
N ARG A 29 5.60 -20.15 -9.29
CA ARG A 29 6.11 -18.97 -9.99
C ARG A 29 5.75 -17.67 -9.29
N VAL A 30 4.49 -17.50 -8.90
CA VAL A 30 4.05 -16.28 -8.20
C VAL A 30 4.74 -16.13 -6.85
N LEU A 31 4.93 -17.22 -6.11
CA LEU A 31 5.63 -17.20 -4.84
C LEU A 31 7.09 -16.74 -5.01
N VAL A 32 7.79 -17.25 -6.03
CA VAL A 32 9.16 -16.80 -6.36
C VAL A 32 9.17 -15.33 -6.78
N GLU A 33 8.21 -14.88 -7.60
CA GLU A 33 8.10 -13.48 -8.00
C GLU A 33 7.85 -12.56 -6.78
N ILE A 34 7.00 -12.98 -5.83
CA ILE A 34 6.75 -12.26 -4.59
C ILE A 34 8.02 -12.24 -3.72
N SER A 35 8.70 -13.37 -3.55
CA SER A 35 9.96 -13.45 -2.80
C SER A 35 11.03 -12.52 -3.36
N ARG A 36 11.24 -12.55 -4.69
CA ARG A 36 12.19 -11.64 -5.35
C ARG A 36 11.81 -10.18 -5.20
N SER A 37 10.51 -9.87 -5.11
CA SER A 37 10.07 -8.50 -4.86
C SER A 37 10.47 -7.98 -3.49
N PHE A 38 10.75 -8.86 -2.52
CA PHE A 38 11.29 -8.48 -1.21
C PHE A 38 12.82 -8.31 -1.23
N ASP A 39 13.53 -8.97 -2.16
CA ASP A 39 15.00 -8.96 -2.23
C ASP A 39 15.60 -7.72 -2.89
N TYR A 40 14.80 -6.88 -3.53
CA TYR A 40 15.31 -5.61 -4.02
C TYR A 40 15.73 -4.76 -2.81
N GLY A 41 17.01 -4.42 -2.69
CA GLY A 41 17.51 -3.50 -1.66
C GLY A 41 17.42 -2.04 -2.12
N GLY A 42 17.42 -1.11 -1.16
CA GLY A 42 17.59 0.32 -1.42
C GLY A 42 16.31 1.12 -1.67
N PHE A 43 16.48 2.39 -2.08
CA PHE A 43 15.39 3.37 -2.23
C PHE A 43 14.29 2.93 -3.21
N TRP A 44 14.67 2.21 -4.27
CA TRP A 44 13.70 1.68 -5.25
C TRP A 44 12.78 0.63 -4.65
N SER A 45 13.29 -0.21 -3.76
CA SER A 45 12.47 -1.16 -3.01
C SER A 45 11.56 -0.45 -2.02
N PHE A 46 12.06 0.60 -1.36
CA PHE A 46 11.19 1.44 -0.54
C PHE A 46 10.03 2.02 -1.35
N LEU A 47 10.27 2.56 -2.56
CA LEU A 47 9.19 3.13 -3.37
C LEU A 47 8.24 2.09 -3.97
N THR A 48 8.73 0.91 -4.34
CA THR A 48 7.97 -0.10 -5.08
C THR A 48 7.30 -1.14 -4.18
N PHE A 49 7.84 -1.34 -2.98
CA PHE A 49 7.37 -2.32 -2.03
C PHE A 49 6.82 -1.66 -0.76
N ILE A 50 7.65 -0.89 -0.04
CA ILE A 50 7.28 -0.33 1.29
C ILE A 50 6.24 0.78 1.17
N GLY A 51 6.41 1.70 0.22
CA GLY A 51 5.51 2.82 -0.01
C GLY A 51 4.07 2.37 -0.28
N PRO A 52 3.84 1.46 -1.24
CA PRO A 52 2.53 0.86 -1.45
C PRO A 52 2.00 0.15 -0.21
N LEU A 53 2.86 -0.55 0.55
CA LEU A 53 2.46 -1.25 1.79
C LEU A 53 1.93 -0.29 2.86
N ILE A 54 2.59 0.85 3.05
CA ILE A 54 2.16 1.92 3.96
C ILE A 54 0.83 2.49 3.47
N LEU A 55 0.75 2.78 2.15
CA LEU A 55 -0.47 3.28 1.53
C LEU A 55 -1.64 2.30 1.73
N ASP A 56 -1.40 1.00 1.53
CA ASP A 56 -2.38 -0.05 1.74
C ASP A 56 -2.91 -0.05 3.19
N GLY A 57 -2.03 0.14 4.18
CA GLY A 57 -2.43 0.27 5.58
C GLY A 57 -3.38 1.45 5.82
N ILE A 58 -3.08 2.61 5.23
CA ILE A 58 -3.91 3.82 5.34
C ILE A 58 -5.26 3.61 4.63
N PHE A 59 -5.24 3.14 3.38
CA PHE A 59 -6.45 2.91 2.59
C PHE A 59 -7.35 1.82 3.20
N HIS A 60 -6.76 0.77 3.79
CA HIS A 60 -7.52 -0.24 4.51
C HIS A 60 -8.15 0.31 5.79
N ARG A 61 -7.47 1.20 6.54
CA ARG A 61 -8.09 1.90 7.69
C ARG A 61 -9.27 2.78 7.28
N ILE A 62 -9.17 3.46 6.12
CA ILE A 62 -10.22 4.35 5.62
C ILE A 62 -11.41 3.57 5.06
N ALA A 63 -11.15 2.51 4.28
CA ALA A 63 -12.18 1.74 3.60
C ALA A 63 -11.87 0.23 3.62
N PRO A 64 -12.04 -0.44 4.78
CA PRO A 64 -11.69 -1.85 4.95
C PRO A 64 -12.54 -2.81 4.11
N ARG A 65 -13.72 -2.36 3.67
CA ARG A 65 -14.60 -3.12 2.76
C ARG A 65 -14.09 -3.15 1.32
N ILE A 66 -13.27 -2.17 0.93
CA ILE A 66 -12.85 -1.96 -0.46
C ILE A 66 -11.40 -2.42 -0.64
N PHE A 67 -10.50 -2.04 0.28
CA PHE A 67 -9.09 -2.39 0.19
C PHE A 67 -8.77 -3.66 0.96
N ALA A 68 -8.03 -4.57 0.33
CA ALA A 68 -7.60 -5.79 0.98
C ALA A 68 -6.58 -5.50 2.08
N PRO A 69 -6.50 -6.34 3.13
CA PRO A 69 -5.47 -6.22 4.15
C PRO A 69 -4.08 -6.47 3.55
N ASN A 70 -3.04 -6.14 4.32
CA ASN A 70 -1.65 -6.21 3.88
C ASN A 70 -1.31 -7.58 3.27
N THR A 71 -0.53 -7.59 2.18
CA THR A 71 -0.09 -8.78 1.45
C THR A 71 0.49 -9.84 2.38
N LEU A 72 1.23 -9.43 3.42
CA LEU A 72 1.79 -10.35 4.42
C LEU A 72 0.70 -11.12 5.18
N SER A 73 -0.35 -10.42 5.63
CA SER A 73 -1.50 -11.04 6.30
C SER A 73 -2.34 -11.92 5.37
N MET A 74 -2.31 -11.65 4.06
CA MET A 74 -2.98 -12.49 3.06
C MET A 74 -2.21 -13.78 2.79
N LEU A 75 -0.87 -13.76 2.92
CA LEU A 75 -0.04 -14.97 2.76
C LEU A 75 -0.21 -15.94 3.92
N GLN A 76 -0.60 -15.46 5.10
CA GLN A 76 -0.90 -16.28 6.28
C GLN A 76 -2.25 -17.01 6.20
N LYS A 77 -3.08 -16.71 5.19
CA LYS A 77 -4.42 -17.27 5.02
C LYS A 77 -4.41 -18.47 4.06
N PRO A 78 -4.52 -19.71 4.57
CA PRO A 78 -4.38 -20.92 3.75
C PRO A 78 -5.49 -21.09 2.70
N GLU A 79 -6.62 -20.41 2.86
CA GLU A 79 -7.74 -20.42 1.93
C GLU A 79 -7.50 -19.59 0.66
N LEU A 80 -6.47 -18.73 0.63
CA LEU A 80 -6.17 -17.87 -0.50
C LEU A 80 -5.04 -18.44 -1.36
N THR A 81 -5.30 -18.59 -2.66
CA THR A 81 -4.25 -18.93 -3.63
C THR A 81 -3.36 -17.71 -3.89
N PHE A 82 -2.06 -17.93 -4.11
CA PHE A 82 -1.11 -16.86 -4.42
C PHE A 82 -1.50 -16.04 -5.66
N VAL A 83 -2.12 -16.68 -6.64
CA VAL A 83 -2.66 -16.02 -7.84
C VAL A 83 -3.78 -15.04 -7.47
N ASN A 84 -4.70 -15.43 -6.57
CA ASN A 84 -5.77 -14.56 -6.10
C ASN A 84 -5.22 -13.36 -5.32
N ILE A 85 -4.21 -13.58 -4.47
CA ILE A 85 -3.52 -12.51 -3.73
C ILE A 85 -2.94 -11.49 -4.71
N ARG A 86 -2.23 -11.96 -5.74
CA ARG A 86 -1.63 -11.10 -6.78
C ARG A 86 -2.67 -10.26 -7.52
N TRP A 87 -3.76 -10.88 -7.96
CA TRP A 87 -4.82 -10.17 -8.70
C TRP A 87 -5.52 -9.13 -7.86
N ARG A 88 -5.85 -9.47 -6.61
CA ARG A 88 -6.47 -8.53 -5.67
C ARG A 88 -5.54 -7.34 -5.43
N LYS A 89 -4.24 -7.58 -5.26
CA LYS A 89 -3.27 -6.50 -5.05
C LYS A 89 -3.11 -5.57 -6.25
N ARG A 90 -3.17 -6.10 -7.48
CA ARG A 90 -3.16 -5.27 -8.69
C ARG A 90 -4.36 -4.32 -8.75
N ARG A 91 -5.55 -4.81 -8.37
CA ARG A 91 -6.76 -3.99 -8.31
C ARG A 91 -6.65 -2.89 -7.26
N ASP A 92 -6.13 -3.21 -6.09
CA ASP A 92 -5.94 -2.23 -5.01
C ASP A 92 -4.97 -1.13 -5.45
N ARG A 93 -3.84 -1.49 -6.08
CA ARG A 93 -2.88 -0.51 -6.64
C ARG A 93 -3.51 0.38 -7.71
N PHE A 94 -4.32 -0.21 -8.60
CA PHE A 94 -5.03 0.57 -9.61
C PHE A 94 -6.01 1.56 -8.97
N LEU A 95 -6.76 1.13 -7.95
CA LEU A 95 -7.71 1.99 -7.26
C LEU A 95 -7.00 3.09 -6.46
N GLN A 96 -5.88 2.78 -5.81
CA GLN A 96 -5.04 3.77 -5.14
C GLN A 96 -4.53 4.82 -6.13
N LEU A 97 -4.01 4.39 -7.28
CA LEU A 97 -3.57 5.31 -8.34
C LEU A 97 -4.73 6.15 -8.87
N ALA A 98 -5.92 5.56 -9.04
CA ALA A 98 -7.11 6.29 -9.49
C ALA A 98 -7.54 7.35 -8.46
N ILE A 99 -7.55 7.02 -7.16
CA ILE A 99 -7.89 7.98 -6.10
C ILE A 99 -6.84 9.08 -6.00
N LEU A 100 -5.56 8.73 -6.08
CA LEU A 100 -4.47 9.70 -6.09
C LEU A 100 -4.55 10.64 -7.29
N ALA A 101 -4.78 10.10 -8.49
CA ALA A 101 -4.94 10.88 -9.71
C ALA A 101 -6.17 11.80 -9.64
N ALA A 102 -7.29 11.30 -9.12
CA ALA A 102 -8.49 12.11 -8.91
C ALA A 102 -8.24 13.23 -7.90
N GLY A 103 -7.60 12.93 -6.76
CA GLY A 103 -7.26 13.91 -5.74
C GLY A 103 -6.32 14.99 -6.26
N LEU A 104 -5.24 14.59 -6.96
CA LEU A 104 -4.31 15.50 -7.61
C LEU A 104 -4.99 16.36 -8.67
N GLY A 105 -5.92 15.79 -9.44
CA GLY A 105 -6.71 16.53 -10.43
C GLY A 105 -7.59 17.61 -9.81
N VAL A 106 -8.25 17.30 -8.69
CA VAL A 106 -9.07 18.27 -7.94
C VAL A 106 -8.21 19.38 -7.36
N VAL A 107 -7.08 19.04 -6.72
CA VAL A 107 -6.15 20.03 -6.16
C VAL A 107 -5.56 20.90 -7.27
N GLY A 108 -5.14 20.30 -8.39
CA GLY A 108 -4.61 21.03 -9.54
C GLY A 108 -5.60 22.03 -10.12
N LYS A 109 -6.88 21.63 -10.25
CA LYS A 109 -7.96 22.55 -10.65
C LYS A 109 -8.20 23.64 -9.61
N ALA A 110 -8.22 23.32 -8.32
CA ALA A 110 -8.39 24.31 -7.27
C ALA A 110 -7.27 25.36 -7.31
N VAL A 111 -6.01 24.93 -7.42
CA VAL A 111 -4.85 25.83 -7.53
C VAL A 111 -4.93 26.68 -8.79
N SER A 112 -5.23 26.10 -9.95
CA SER A 112 -5.33 26.86 -11.20
C SER A 112 -6.46 27.87 -11.18
N THR A 113 -7.62 27.53 -10.60
CA THR A 113 -8.72 28.47 -10.41
C THR A 113 -8.36 29.58 -9.45
N ALA A 114 -7.67 29.28 -8.33
CA ALA A 114 -7.20 30.30 -7.40
C ALA A 114 -6.21 31.28 -8.05
N ILE A 115 -5.26 30.77 -8.83
CA ILE A 115 -4.32 31.60 -9.61
C ILE A 115 -5.09 32.47 -10.62
N ALA A 116 -6.04 31.89 -11.37
CA ALA A 116 -6.83 32.63 -12.35
C ALA A 116 -7.71 33.72 -11.71
N VAL A 117 -8.29 33.44 -10.54
CA VAL A 117 -9.06 34.43 -9.76
C VAL A 117 -8.16 35.54 -9.25
N ALA A 118 -6.99 35.22 -8.71
CA ALA A 118 -6.04 36.22 -8.23
C ALA A 118 -5.53 37.11 -9.38
N LEU A 119 -5.21 36.52 -10.54
CA LEU A 119 -4.83 37.26 -11.75
C LEU A 119 -5.96 38.19 -12.23
N ARG A 120 -7.20 37.71 -12.26
CA ARG A 120 -8.38 38.54 -12.63
C ARG A 120 -8.65 39.65 -11.63
N ALA A 121 -8.47 39.39 -10.33
CA ALA A 121 -8.62 40.41 -9.30
C ALA A 121 -7.54 41.49 -9.42
N ALA A 122 -6.30 41.10 -9.70
CA ALA A 122 -5.18 42.01 -9.92
C ALA A 122 -5.32 42.85 -11.21
N THR A 123 -5.96 42.31 -12.26
CA THR A 123 -6.21 43.06 -13.52
C THR A 123 -7.47 43.93 -13.47
N ARG A 124 -8.49 43.58 -12.70
CA ARG A 124 -9.72 44.39 -12.52
C ARG A 124 -9.59 45.48 -11.47
N ALA A 125 -8.81 45.26 -10.42
CA ALA A 125 -8.62 46.29 -9.41
C ALA A 125 -7.74 47.40 -10.00
N THR A 126 -8.22 48.64 -9.97
CA THR A 126 -7.44 49.86 -10.17
C THR A 126 -6.47 50.05 -8.99
N LEU A 127 -5.58 49.07 -8.78
CA LEU A 127 -4.55 49.13 -7.77
C LEU A 127 -3.45 50.06 -8.27
N PRO A 128 -2.95 50.98 -7.41
CA PRO A 128 -1.77 51.75 -7.72
C PRO A 128 -0.61 50.80 -8.07
N PRO A 129 0.29 51.17 -9.01
CA PRO A 129 1.35 50.30 -9.50
C PRO A 129 2.18 49.64 -8.39
N SER A 130 2.33 50.31 -7.25
CA SER A 130 3.05 49.85 -6.07
C SER A 130 2.38 48.70 -5.29
N ALA A 131 1.06 48.54 -5.37
CA ALA A 131 0.31 47.52 -4.61
C ALA A 131 0.07 46.21 -5.39
N ARG A 132 0.26 46.23 -6.71
CA ARG A 132 0.10 45.07 -7.60
C ARG A 132 1.00 43.87 -7.27
N PRO A 133 2.30 44.01 -6.95
CA PRO A 133 3.14 42.85 -6.62
C PRO A 133 2.71 42.17 -5.32
N LEU A 134 2.20 42.93 -4.35
CA LEU A 134 1.76 42.42 -3.06
C LEU A 134 0.44 41.64 -3.18
N ALA A 135 -0.48 42.12 -4.02
CA ALA A 135 -1.72 41.41 -4.36
C ALA A 135 -1.47 40.10 -5.14
N MET A 136 -0.45 40.06 -6.02
CA MET A 136 -0.07 38.83 -6.73
C MET A 136 0.64 37.80 -5.84
N ALA A 137 1.28 38.21 -4.75
CA ALA A 137 1.98 37.32 -3.83
C ALA A 137 1.06 36.61 -2.81
N LEU A 138 -0.08 37.20 -2.47
CA LEU A 138 -1.07 36.66 -1.53
C LEU A 138 -1.50 35.20 -1.80
N PRO A 139 -1.88 34.78 -3.02
CA PRO A 139 -2.24 33.39 -3.29
C PRO A 139 -1.06 32.43 -3.10
N PHE A 140 0.17 32.86 -3.39
CA PHE A 140 1.38 32.05 -3.16
C PHE A 140 1.69 31.87 -1.68
N LEU A 141 1.51 32.93 -0.87
CA LEU A 141 1.66 32.87 0.59
C LEU A 141 0.60 31.98 1.25
N ALA A 142 -0.66 32.10 0.80
CA ALA A 142 -1.73 31.22 1.28
C ALA A 142 -1.47 29.75 0.92
N ALA A 143 -1.02 29.49 -0.32
CA ALA A 143 -0.69 28.14 -0.77
C ALA A 143 0.51 27.54 -0.01
N THR A 144 1.55 28.34 0.27
CA THR A 144 2.71 27.85 1.05
C THR A 144 2.34 27.58 2.51
N ALA A 145 1.54 28.43 3.15
CA ALA A 145 1.05 28.17 4.50
C ALA A 145 0.20 26.90 4.57
N MET A 146 -0.67 26.68 3.58
CA MET A 146 -1.48 25.46 3.49
C MET A 146 -0.64 24.21 3.20
N ALA A 147 0.40 24.31 2.37
CA ALA A 147 1.34 23.22 2.13
C ALA A 147 2.15 22.85 3.39
N ILE A 148 2.59 23.84 4.18
CA ILE A 148 3.32 23.59 5.43
C ILE A 148 2.43 22.88 6.47
N THR A 149 1.16 23.30 6.60
CA THR A 149 0.22 22.66 7.54
C THR A 149 -0.15 21.25 7.12
N MET A 150 -0.36 20.99 5.81
CA MET A 150 -0.57 19.64 5.30
C MET A 150 0.66 18.74 5.51
N ARG A 151 1.88 19.24 5.26
CA ARG A 151 3.11 18.47 5.49
C ARG A 151 3.27 18.05 6.95
N ARG A 152 2.88 18.89 7.91
CA ARG A 152 2.89 18.56 9.33
C ARG A 152 1.91 17.43 9.69
N ARG A 153 0.70 17.44 9.12
CA ARG A 153 -0.30 16.38 9.33
C ARG A 153 0.10 15.05 8.69
N VAL A 154 0.63 15.08 7.47
CA VAL A 154 1.12 13.85 6.82
C VAL A 154 2.32 13.27 7.56
N GLY A 155 3.20 14.13 8.09
CA GLY A 155 4.34 13.70 8.91
C GLY A 155 3.94 12.95 10.18
N SER A 156 2.88 13.38 10.88
CA SER A 156 2.37 12.67 12.06
C SER A 156 1.76 11.32 11.69
N ASP A 157 0.97 11.25 10.62
CA ASP A 157 0.35 9.97 10.20
C ASP A 157 1.41 8.95 9.76
N VAL A 158 2.47 9.40 9.08
CA VAL A 158 3.60 8.53 8.72
C VAL A 158 4.37 8.09 9.96
N ALA A 159 4.59 8.99 10.93
CA ALA A 159 5.24 8.63 12.19
C ALA A 159 4.41 7.59 12.96
N ASP A 160 3.09 7.72 13.02
CA ASP A 160 2.19 6.77 13.68
C ASP A 160 2.16 5.42 12.97
N VAL A 161 2.24 5.39 11.64
CA VAL A 161 2.34 4.13 10.89
C VAL A 161 3.71 3.48 11.11
N MET A 162 4.80 4.25 11.12
CA MET A 162 6.13 3.72 11.41
C MET A 162 6.23 3.20 12.86
N ALA A 163 5.61 3.89 13.81
CA ALA A 163 5.51 3.45 15.21
C ALA A 163 4.65 2.18 15.33
N ALA A 164 3.50 2.10 14.66
CA ALA A 164 2.67 0.90 14.65
C ALA A 164 3.38 -0.31 14.00
N THR A 165 4.23 -0.05 12.99
CA THR A 165 5.03 -1.10 12.35
C THR A 165 6.19 -1.54 13.25
N ALA A 166 6.80 -0.62 14.00
CA ALA A 166 7.80 -0.95 15.01
C ALA A 166 7.20 -1.80 16.16
N SER A 167 6.03 -1.42 16.68
CA SER A 167 5.32 -2.22 17.69
C SER A 167 4.81 -3.58 17.17
N ALA A 168 4.55 -3.72 15.87
CA ALA A 168 4.23 -5.01 15.28
C ALA A 168 5.47 -5.93 15.23
N LYS A 169 6.66 -5.36 15.03
CA LYS A 169 7.94 -6.08 15.06
C LYS A 169 8.31 -6.52 16.48
N ASP A 170 8.13 -5.65 17.48
CA ASP A 170 8.43 -5.97 18.87
C ASP A 170 7.51 -7.07 19.45
N ASN A 171 6.29 -7.23 18.94
CA ASN A 171 5.38 -8.33 19.33
C ASN A 171 5.69 -9.66 18.64
N GLU A 172 6.45 -9.68 17.54
CA GLU A 172 6.94 -10.93 16.92
C GLU A 172 8.23 -11.44 17.59
N ASP A 173 8.94 -10.57 18.32
CA ASP A 173 10.17 -10.89 19.07
C ASP A 173 9.92 -11.32 20.53
N GLU A 174 8.65 -11.54 20.95
CA GLU A 174 8.33 -12.25 22.20
C GLU A 174 8.12 -13.75 21.87
N PRO A 175 9.19 -14.58 21.91
CA PRO A 175 9.08 -15.96 21.50
C PRO A 175 8.18 -16.73 22.47
N ALA A 176 7.36 -17.59 21.89
CA ALA A 176 6.73 -18.75 22.48
C ALA A 176 7.75 -19.72 23.13
N MET A 177 8.46 -19.25 24.16
CA MET A 177 9.49 -19.96 24.90
C MET A 177 9.12 -20.04 26.40
N ARG A 178 7.83 -20.28 26.71
CA ARG A 178 7.41 -20.57 28.08
C ARG A 178 6.59 -21.84 28.31
N ASP A 179 6.04 -22.50 27.29
CA ASP A 179 5.05 -23.58 27.55
C ASP A 179 5.36 -25.00 27.02
N THR A 180 6.58 -25.31 26.56
CA THR A 180 6.87 -26.66 26.00
C THR A 180 7.83 -27.58 26.77
N PHE A 181 8.35 -27.20 27.95
CA PHE A 181 9.15 -28.13 28.77
C PHE A 181 8.84 -28.00 30.26
N GLY A 182 7.79 -28.67 30.72
CA GLY A 182 7.42 -28.67 32.14
C GLY A 182 6.28 -29.62 32.52
N GLY A 183 6.21 -30.81 31.93
CA GLY A 183 5.30 -31.86 32.42
C GLY A 183 6.00 -32.75 33.46
N PRO A 184 5.46 -32.96 34.67
CA PRO A 184 6.07 -33.83 35.67
C PRO A 184 5.96 -35.30 35.25
N LEU A 185 7.10 -35.98 35.22
CA LEU A 185 7.21 -37.45 35.22
C LEU A 185 6.52 -37.97 36.49
N LYS A 186 5.35 -38.59 36.34
CA LYS A 186 4.80 -39.48 37.36
C LYS A 186 5.37 -40.88 37.13
N ALA A 187 6.06 -41.37 38.15
CA ALA A 187 6.55 -42.73 38.31
C ALA A 187 5.39 -43.73 38.51
#